data_AF-A0A355Q9X8-F1
#
_entry.id   AF-A0A355Q9X8-F1
#
_cell.length_a   1.000
_cell.length_b   1.000
_cell.length_c   1.000
_cell.angle_alpha   90.00
_cell.angle_beta   90.00
_cell.angle_gamma   90.00
#
_symmetry.space_group_name_H-M   'P 1'
#
loop_
_entity.id
_entity.type
_entity.pdbx_description
1 polymer ?
#
loop_
_entity_poly.entity_id
_entity_poly.type
_entity_poly.pdbx_seq_one_letter_code
_entity_poly.pdbx_strand_id
1 'polypeptide(L)'
;MAIAVRHIFEPTDDGVFDPEEHRRLANDFPAGRLPGVRSVIVYRNTEQQIMVGEAILENETTLKTWEDWNNSIEGQEWGQRFMRTGKFVKRVIFEIVE
;
A
#
# COMPACT_ATOMS: atom_id res chain seq x y z
N MET A 1 14.41 14.05 -2.24
CA MET A 1 14.72 12.62 -2.38
C MET A 1 13.44 11.87 -2.09
N ALA A 2 12.89 11.16 -3.08
CA ALA A 2 11.58 10.53 -2.94
C ALA A 2 11.70 9.14 -2.31
N ILE A 3 10.63 8.69 -1.66
CA ILE A 3 10.55 7.38 -1.00
C ILE A 3 9.42 6.58 -1.64
N ALA A 4 9.65 5.30 -1.94
CA ALA A 4 8.60 4.38 -2.37
C ALA A 4 8.28 3.38 -1.25
N VAL A 5 7.02 3.35 -0.81
CA VAL A 5 6.53 2.38 0.18
C VAL A 5 5.70 1.32 -0.53
N ARG A 6 6.23 0.09 -0.62
CA ARG A 6 5.54 -1.06 -1.23
C ARG A 6 4.93 -1.96 -0.17
N HIS A 7 3.66 -2.31 -0.36
CA HIS A 7 2.97 -3.35 0.38
C HIS A 7 2.66 -4.50 -0.57
N ILE A 8 3.13 -5.70 -0.23
CA ILE A 8 3.02 -6.88 -1.08
C ILE A 8 1.97 -7.81 -0.49
N PHE A 9 1.08 -8.26 -1.35
CA PHE A 9 -0.01 -9.17 -1.03
C PHE A 9 0.04 -10.40 -1.92
N GLU A 10 -0.23 -11.55 -1.32
CA GLU A 10 -0.39 -12.85 -1.97
C GLU A 10 -1.82 -13.36 -1.72
N PRO A 11 -2.26 -14.47 -2.34
CA PRO A 11 -3.54 -15.07 -2.02
C PRO A 11 -3.54 -15.50 -0.55
N THR A 12 -4.70 -15.40 0.10
CA THR A 12 -4.89 -15.99 1.42
C THR A 12 -4.86 -17.51 1.36
N ASP A 13 -4.71 -18.16 2.51
CA ASP A 13 -4.63 -19.63 2.59
C ASP A 13 -5.96 -20.30 2.15
N ASP A 14 -7.09 -19.58 2.21
CA ASP A 14 -8.41 -19.96 1.68
C ASP A 14 -8.67 -19.48 0.23
N GLY A 15 -7.67 -18.90 -0.43
CA GLY A 15 -7.68 -18.60 -1.87
C GLY A 15 -8.22 -17.21 -2.26
N VAL A 16 -8.44 -16.30 -1.31
CA VAL A 16 -8.88 -14.93 -1.61
C VAL A 16 -7.73 -14.14 -2.22
N PHE A 17 -7.98 -13.63 -3.43
CA PHE A 17 -7.08 -12.74 -4.14
C PHE A 17 -7.90 -11.83 -5.07
N ASP A 18 -8.11 -10.58 -4.67
CA ASP A 18 -9.00 -9.63 -5.35
C ASP A 18 -8.30 -8.32 -5.73
N PRO A 19 -7.63 -8.29 -6.90
CA PRO A 19 -6.95 -7.09 -7.38
C PRO A 19 -7.86 -5.91 -7.73
N GLU A 20 -9.11 -6.17 -8.09
CA GLU A 20 -10.04 -5.12 -8.49
C GLU A 20 -10.52 -4.36 -7.26
N GLU A 21 -10.94 -5.08 -6.22
CA GLU A 21 -11.34 -4.48 -4.95
C GLU A 21 -10.15 -3.81 -4.27
N HIS A 22 -8.96 -4.40 -4.30
CA HIS A 22 -7.76 -3.78 -3.74
C HIS A 22 -7.44 -2.44 -4.42
N ARG A 23 -7.55 -2.37 -5.75
CA ARG A 23 -7.41 -1.12 -6.50
C ARG A 23 -8.49 -0.11 -6.13
N ARG A 24 -9.74 -0.55 -5.97
CA ARG A 24 -10.84 0.32 -5.53
C ARG A 24 -10.54 0.91 -4.14
N LEU A 25 -10.13 0.07 -3.19
CA LEU A 25 -9.72 0.50 -1.84
C LEU A 25 -8.55 1.49 -1.90
N ALA A 26 -7.52 1.25 -2.72
CA ALA A 26 -6.38 2.15 -2.88
C ALA A 26 -6.77 3.53 -3.43
N ASN A 27 -7.78 3.61 -4.29
CA ASN A 27 -8.30 4.89 -4.80
C ASN A 27 -9.11 5.67 -3.74
N ASP A 28 -9.78 4.96 -2.84
CA ASP A 28 -10.60 5.56 -1.77
C ASP A 28 -9.78 5.88 -0.51
N PHE A 29 -8.59 5.28 -0.39
CA PHE A 29 -7.72 5.30 0.79
C PHE A 29 -7.26 6.72 1.20
N PRO A 30 -7.57 7.18 2.42
CA PRO A 30 -7.25 8.53 2.89
C PRO A 30 -5.75 8.84 2.89
N ALA A 31 -4.90 7.86 3.23
CA ALA A 31 -3.47 8.08 3.28
C ALA A 31 -2.88 8.44 1.90
N GLY A 32 -3.52 8.00 0.81
CA GLY A 32 -3.14 8.37 -0.55
C GLY A 32 -3.29 9.87 -0.87
N ARG A 33 -3.93 10.64 0.01
CA ARG A 33 -4.16 12.08 -0.11
C ARG A 33 -3.42 12.91 0.96
N LEU A 34 -2.57 12.28 1.77
CA LEU A 34 -1.79 13.01 2.77
C LEU A 34 -0.82 13.99 2.09
N PRO A 35 -0.52 15.15 2.72
CA PRO A 35 0.49 16.08 2.20
C PRO A 35 1.84 15.38 1.94
N GLY A 36 2.37 15.58 0.73
CA GLY A 36 3.63 15.00 0.29
C GLY A 36 3.53 13.60 -0.33
N VAL A 37 2.34 12.99 -0.37
CA VAL A 37 2.11 11.79 -1.19
C VAL A 37 1.94 12.21 -2.64
N ARG A 38 2.82 11.70 -3.51
CA ARG A 38 2.84 12.02 -4.95
C ARG A 38 1.89 11.14 -5.75
N SER A 39 1.84 9.85 -5.41
CA SER A 39 0.99 8.89 -6.09
C SER A 39 0.78 7.63 -5.24
N VAL A 40 -0.32 6.93 -5.53
CA VAL A 40 -0.57 5.56 -5.09
C VAL A 40 -0.88 4.73 -6.33
N ILE A 41 -0.19 3.61 -6.49
CA ILE A 41 -0.29 2.74 -7.66
C ILE A 41 -0.50 1.31 -7.16
N VAL A 42 -1.38 0.56 -7.84
CA VAL A 42 -1.57 -0.86 -7.60
C VAL A 42 -1.10 -1.64 -8.82
N TYR A 43 -0.17 -2.56 -8.60
CA TYR A 43 0.34 -3.48 -9.60
C TYR A 43 -0.17 -4.89 -9.33
N ARG A 44 -0.40 -5.66 -10.39
CA ARG A 44 -0.58 -7.10 -10.32
C ARG A 44 0.56 -7.75 -11.11
N ASN A 45 1.26 -8.69 -10.50
CA ASN A 45 2.22 -9.52 -11.23
C ASN A 45 1.43 -10.45 -12.17
N THR A 46 1.85 -10.54 -13.44
CA THR A 46 1.17 -11.38 -14.44
C THR A 46 1.69 -12.82 -14.47
N GLU A 47 2.86 -13.06 -13.88
CA GLU A 47 3.50 -14.38 -13.77
C GLU A 47 3.24 -15.05 -12.42
N GLN A 48 2.95 -14.26 -11.39
CA GLN A 48 2.72 -14.72 -10.02
C GLN A 48 1.41 -14.12 -9.49
N GLN A 49 0.70 -14.83 -8.60
CA GLN A 49 -0.49 -14.27 -7.93
C GLN A 49 -0.07 -13.27 -6.84
N ILE A 50 0.60 -12.20 -7.23
CA ILE A 50 1.07 -11.14 -6.34
C ILE A 50 0.41 -9.84 -6.73
N MET A 51 0.03 -9.08 -5.72
CA MET A 51 -0.43 -7.72 -5.86
C MET A 51 0.43 -6.79 -5.02
N VAL A 52 0.70 -5.60 -5.55
CA VAL A 52 1.56 -4.62 -4.87
C VAL A 52 0.86 -3.27 -4.84
N GLY A 53 0.59 -2.75 -3.66
CA GLY A 53 0.24 -1.35 -3.45
C GLY A 53 1.51 -0.55 -3.19
N GLU A 54 1.80 0.46 -4.00
CA GLU A 54 2.95 1.34 -3.86
C GLU A 54 2.50 2.78 -3.66
N ALA A 55 3.05 3.45 -2.63
CA ALA A 55 2.91 4.88 -2.44
C ALA A 55 4.26 5.57 -2.68
N ILE A 56 4.27 6.60 -3.53
CA ILE A 56 5.44 7.44 -3.75
C ILE A 56 5.29 8.69 -2.90
N LEU A 57 6.27 8.93 -2.03
CA LEU A 57 6.31 10.02 -1.06
C LEU A 57 7.42 11.00 -1.41
N GLU A 58 7.22 12.27 -1.08
CA GLU A 58 8.17 13.34 -1.41
C GLU A 58 9.52 13.23 -0.72
N ASN A 59 9.54 12.74 0.53
CA ASN A 59 10.69 12.70 1.41
C ASN A 59 10.43 11.84 2.67
N GLU A 60 11.43 11.74 3.55
CA GLU A 60 11.35 11.01 4.83
C GLU A 60 10.38 11.62 5.84
N THR A 61 10.12 12.93 5.79
CA THR A 61 9.11 13.55 6.68
C THR A 61 7.71 13.08 6.31
N THR A 62 7.41 12.99 5.01
CA THR A 62 6.16 12.37 4.54
C THR A 62 6.08 10.89 4.94
N LEU A 63 7.20 10.15 4.90
CA LEU A 63 7.23 8.77 5.39
C LEU A 63 6.81 8.68 6.85
N LYS A 64 7.35 9.55 7.72
CA LYS A 64 6.95 9.59 9.13
C LYS A 64 5.45 9.85 9.29
N THR A 65 4.90 10.84 8.58
CA THR A 65 3.45 11.13 8.61
C THR A 65 2.63 9.94 8.11
N TRP A 66 3.09 9.25 7.07
CA TRP A 66 2.45 8.04 6.56
C TRP A 66 2.44 6.92 7.60
N GLU A 67 3.57 6.68 8.29
CA GLU A 67 3.68 5.66 9.33
C GLU A 67 2.82 5.99 10.56
N ASP A 68 2.79 7.25 10.99
CA ASP A 68 1.95 7.73 12.08
C ASP A 68 0.46 7.53 11.72
N TRP A 69 0.05 7.84 10.49
CA TRP A 69 -1.32 7.56 10.01
C TRP A 69 -1.62 6.06 9.98
N ASN A 70 -0.70 5.25 9.45
CA ASN A 70 -0.88 3.79 9.36
C ASN A 70 -1.01 3.13 10.75
N ASN A 71 -0.38 3.70 11.78
CA ASN A 71 -0.48 3.24 13.16
C ASN A 71 -1.71 3.80 13.91
N SER A 72 -2.46 4.73 13.32
CA SER A 72 -3.72 5.25 13.89
C SER A 72 -4.85 4.23 13.81
N ILE A 73 -5.93 4.46 14.56
CA ILE A 73 -7.14 3.61 14.52
C ILE A 73 -7.68 3.52 13.08
N GLU A 74 -7.77 4.66 12.39
CA GLU A 74 -8.21 4.70 10.99
C GLU A 74 -7.29 3.88 10.09
N GLY A 75 -5.97 4.01 10.26
CA GLY A 75 -4.98 3.24 9.52
C GLY A 75 -5.14 1.73 9.70
N GLN A 76 -5.37 1.29 10.94
CA GLN A 76 -5.62 -0.12 11.24
C GLN A 76 -6.92 -0.63 10.62
N GLU A 77 -8.01 0.15 10.66
CA GLU A 77 -9.28 -0.21 10.01
C GLU A 77 -9.12 -0.38 8.50
N TRP A 78 -8.38 0.50 7.84
CA TRP A 78 -8.07 0.36 6.42
C TRP A 78 -7.15 -0.83 6.13
N GLY A 79 -6.16 -1.08 6.99
CA GLY A 79 -5.32 -2.28 6.90
C GLY A 79 -6.16 -3.56 6.91
N GLN A 80 -7.19 -3.64 7.77
CA GLN A 80 -8.13 -4.76 7.79
C GLN A 80 -8.94 -4.88 6.50
N ARG A 81 -9.32 -3.75 5.85
CA ARG A 81 -10.00 -3.79 4.55
C ARG A 81 -9.09 -4.36 3.46
N PHE A 82 -7.83 -3.93 3.40
CA PHE A 82 -6.86 -4.47 2.45
C PHE A 82 -6.59 -5.96 2.68
N MET A 83 -6.49 -6.41 3.94
CA MET A 83 -6.28 -7.83 4.25
C MET A 83 -7.45 -8.74 3.84
N ARG A 84 -8.63 -8.19 3.52
CA ARG A 84 -9.75 -8.96 2.93
C ARG A 84 -9.58 -9.22 1.44
N THR A 85 -8.64 -8.54 0.78
CA THR A 85 -8.38 -8.69 -0.67
C THR A 85 -7.20 -9.62 -0.96
N GLY A 86 -6.45 -10.00 0.07
CA GLY A 86 -5.26 -10.83 -0.01
C GLY A 86 -4.50 -10.85 1.30
N LYS A 87 -3.55 -11.77 1.42
CA LYS A 87 -2.66 -11.91 2.57
C LYS A 87 -1.53 -10.89 2.47
N PHE A 88 -1.43 -10.00 3.44
CA PHE A 88 -0.28 -9.13 3.56
C PHE A 88 0.99 -9.96 3.85
N VAL A 89 2.01 -9.81 3.02
CA VAL A 89 3.28 -10.55 3.14
C VAL A 89 4.35 -9.68 3.77
N LYS A 90 4.59 -8.50 3.19
CA LYS A 90 5.62 -7.58 3.69
C LYS A 90 5.41 -6.16 3.19
N ARG A 91 6.00 -5.23 3.94
CA ARG A 91 6.23 -3.84 3.55
C ARG A 91 7.70 -3.64 3.26
N VAL A 92 8.03 -2.99 2.15
CA VAL A 92 9.40 -2.63 1.78
C VAL A 92 9.46 -1.15 1.45
N ILE A 93 10.44 -0.45 2.01
CA ILE A 93 10.64 0.98 1.82
C ILE A 93 11.91 1.15 1.00
N PHE A 94 11.82 1.90 -0.10
CA PHE A 94 12.93 2.22 -0.98
C PHE A 94 13.15 3.73 -1.01
N GLU A 95 14.41 4.11 -1.06
CA GLU A 95 14.79 5.44 -1.54
C GLU A 95 14.85 5.42 -3.07
N ILE A 96 14.27 6.43 -3.72
CA ILE A 96 14.35 6.61 -5.17
C ILE A 96 15.60 7.43 -5.47
N VAL A 97 16.61 6.78 -6.04
CA VAL A 97 17.85 7.40 -6.52
C VAL A 97 17.69 7.67 -8.02
N GLU A 98 17.67 8.94 -8.40
CA GLU A 98 17.63 9.41 -9.79
C GLU A 98 19.05 9.70 -10.33
#